data_AF-M2R6P6-F1
#
_entry.id   AF-M2R6P6-F1
#
_cell.length_a   1.000
_cell.length_b   1.000
_cell.length_c   1.000
_cell.angle_alpha   90.00
_cell.angle_beta   90.00
_cell.angle_gamma   90.00
#
_symmetry.space_group_name_H-M   'P 1'
#
loop_
_entity.id
_entity.type
_entity.pdbx_description
1 polymer ?
#
loop_
_entity_poly.entity_id
_entity_poly.type
_entity_poly.pdbx_seq_one_letter_code
_entity_poly.pdbx_strand_id
1 'polypeptide(L)'
;MKKRSHEKVIKSVEMKKQELPKILSFWEKQKLFLFNLNQKLSDVCDIVKSHCSFLEESQIHQITGFTKKCHSEHILEAISFIGSSFDILKQEIICSNNKTDEIINELKNMKKLFYSSKNSETLTSTYYNLNERIKWETPLLFSNIFHAFQTLFSTGDLFFSCNDTLTMIIEQAQKAKQNYVIKNVEPKPNVLYCGTKLKEILESEGRPYYQLPRIIENILIYLYNKGCTTHGIFRETTNASIRDVEEIYHRMGVTDFEDLPPDVVANVFKKFLREMKEKVFPYEVSMYLLKEWQKGETKTRTTAAEKRNCIRRIKDDATRKCDVIKKYFEVM
;
A
#
# COMPACT_ATOMS: atom_id res chain seq x y z
N MET A 1 18.55 -78.43 -34.42
CA MET A 1 17.65 -77.26 -34.18
C MET A 1 17.96 -76.43 -32.92
N LYS A 2 18.64 -76.94 -31.88
CA LYS A 2 18.96 -76.17 -30.64
C LYS A 2 19.94 -74.98 -30.80
N LYS A 3 20.90 -75.01 -31.74
CA LYS A 3 21.89 -73.91 -31.93
C LYS A 3 21.26 -72.58 -32.42
N ARG A 4 20.27 -72.65 -33.32
CA ARG A 4 19.59 -71.46 -33.88
C ARG A 4 18.70 -70.71 -32.87
N SER A 5 18.14 -71.39 -31.85
CA SER A 5 17.35 -70.70 -30.81
C SER A 5 18.26 -70.02 -29.78
N HIS A 6 19.40 -70.63 -29.43
CA HIS A 6 20.38 -70.01 -28.54
C HIS A 6 21.00 -68.74 -29.15
N GLU A 7 21.38 -68.75 -30.43
CA GLU A 7 21.88 -67.53 -31.12
C GLU A 7 20.86 -66.39 -31.17
N LYS A 8 19.57 -66.69 -31.33
CA LYS A 8 18.50 -65.68 -31.29
C LYS A 8 18.30 -65.08 -29.90
N VAL A 9 18.38 -65.90 -28.85
CA VAL A 9 18.28 -65.45 -27.46
C VAL A 9 19.49 -64.59 -27.08
N ILE A 10 20.71 -65.01 -27.47
CA ILE A 10 21.94 -64.24 -27.24
C ILE A 10 21.86 -62.87 -27.93
N LYS A 11 21.47 -62.82 -29.22
CA LYS A 11 21.26 -61.54 -29.94
C LYS A 11 20.23 -60.63 -29.27
N SER A 12 19.14 -61.20 -28.73
CA SER A 12 18.10 -60.43 -28.00
C SER A 12 18.63 -59.83 -26.70
N VAL A 13 19.45 -60.57 -25.95
CA VAL A 13 20.08 -60.10 -24.71
C VAL A 13 21.15 -59.04 -24.99
N GLU A 14 21.95 -59.20 -26.06
CA GLU A 14 22.94 -58.21 -26.51
C GLU A 14 22.29 -56.87 -26.89
N MET A 15 21.16 -56.88 -27.61
CA MET A 15 20.42 -55.66 -27.95
C MET A 15 19.89 -54.95 -26.70
N LYS A 16 19.29 -55.70 -25.76
CA LYS A 16 18.80 -55.14 -24.49
C LYS A 16 19.93 -54.53 -23.66
N LYS A 17 21.12 -55.14 -23.70
CA LYS A 17 22.33 -54.60 -23.06
C LYS A 17 22.80 -53.29 -23.70
N GLN A 18 22.52 -53.05 -24.99
CA GLN A 18 22.83 -51.79 -25.69
C GLN A 18 21.81 -50.68 -25.43
N GLU A 19 20.56 -51.01 -25.06
CA GLU A 19 19.52 -50.04 -24.72
C GLU A 19 19.65 -49.47 -23.31
N LEU A 20 20.08 -50.30 -22.35
CA LEU A 20 20.20 -49.93 -20.93
C LEU A 20 21.03 -48.63 -20.69
N PRO A 21 22.18 -48.39 -21.35
CA PRO A 21 22.92 -47.13 -21.20
C PRO A 21 22.13 -45.90 -21.65
N LYS A 22 21.27 -46.02 -22.67
CA LYS A 22 20.44 -44.90 -23.15
C LYS A 22 19.37 -44.54 -22.13
N ILE A 23 18.72 -45.56 -21.56
CA ILE A 23 17.72 -45.40 -20.50
C ILE A 23 18.37 -44.79 -19.25
N LEU A 24 19.53 -45.30 -18.83
CA LEU A 24 20.27 -44.75 -17.70
C LEU A 24 20.65 -43.28 -17.93
N SER A 25 21.18 -42.94 -19.11
CA SER A 25 21.53 -41.55 -19.46
C SER A 25 20.32 -40.62 -19.46
N PHE A 26 19.15 -41.10 -19.89
CA PHE A 26 17.90 -40.35 -19.80
C PHE A 26 17.56 -40.00 -18.34
N TRP A 27 17.53 -41.00 -17.45
CA TRP A 27 17.19 -40.78 -16.04
C TRP A 27 18.24 -39.94 -15.31
N GLU A 28 19.53 -40.09 -15.61
CA GLU A 28 20.59 -39.24 -15.05
C GLU A 28 20.44 -37.77 -15.48
N LYS A 29 20.01 -37.52 -16.73
CA LYS A 29 19.66 -36.17 -17.18
C LYS A 29 18.43 -35.63 -16.46
N GLN A 30 17.40 -36.45 -16.22
CA GLN A 30 16.23 -36.03 -15.45
C GLN A 30 16.59 -35.67 -14.02
N LYS A 31 17.44 -36.47 -13.36
CA LYS A 31 17.96 -36.16 -12.02
C LYS A 31 18.65 -34.81 -11.99
N LEU A 32 19.55 -34.56 -12.93
CA LEU A 32 20.28 -33.29 -12.99
C LEU A 32 19.34 -32.11 -13.22
N PHE A 33 18.34 -32.27 -14.07
CA PHE A 33 17.30 -31.27 -14.28
C PHE A 33 16.53 -30.96 -12.99
N LEU A 34 16.02 -31.98 -12.28
CA LEU A 34 15.28 -31.79 -11.04
C LEU A 34 16.15 -31.19 -9.93
N PHE A 35 17.40 -31.60 -9.82
CA PHE A 35 18.36 -31.03 -8.88
C PHE A 35 18.58 -29.53 -9.15
N ASN A 36 18.85 -29.16 -10.40
CA ASN A 36 19.05 -27.76 -10.77
C ASN A 36 17.79 -26.92 -10.55
N LEU A 37 16.60 -27.47 -10.90
CA LEU A 37 15.32 -26.82 -10.65
C LEU A 37 15.10 -26.58 -9.15
N ASN A 38 15.33 -27.60 -8.32
CA ASN A 38 15.23 -27.49 -6.87
C ASN A 38 16.17 -26.42 -6.30
N GLN A 39 17.41 -26.35 -6.77
CA GLN A 39 18.35 -25.31 -6.35
C GLN A 39 17.80 -23.90 -6.66
N LYS A 40 17.23 -23.71 -7.86
CA LYS A 40 16.62 -22.42 -8.22
C LYS A 40 15.38 -22.09 -7.42
N LEU A 41 14.57 -23.08 -7.07
CA LEU A 41 13.45 -22.89 -6.16
C LEU A 41 13.91 -22.52 -4.75
N SER A 42 15.02 -23.09 -4.26
CA SER A 42 15.62 -22.69 -2.99
C SER A 42 16.06 -21.22 -3.01
N ASP A 43 16.76 -20.80 -4.07
CA ASP A 43 17.19 -19.40 -4.23
C ASP A 43 15.99 -18.45 -4.16
N VAL A 44 14.85 -18.80 -4.80
CA VAL A 44 13.61 -18.02 -4.74
C VAL A 44 13.02 -17.98 -3.34
N CYS A 45 12.92 -19.13 -2.65
CA CYS A 45 12.41 -19.19 -1.28
C CYS A 45 13.23 -18.31 -0.32
N ASP A 46 14.56 -18.33 -0.46
CA ASP A 46 15.46 -17.56 0.41
C ASP A 46 15.32 -16.05 0.16
N ILE A 47 15.19 -15.62 -1.10
CA ILE A 47 14.90 -14.23 -1.45
C ILE A 47 13.58 -13.76 -0.83
N VAL A 48 12.52 -14.55 -0.98
CA VAL A 48 11.19 -14.18 -0.46
C VAL A 48 11.19 -14.12 1.07
N LYS A 49 11.78 -15.12 1.74
CA LYS A 49 11.90 -15.14 3.21
C LYS A 49 12.71 -13.97 3.75
N SER A 50 13.85 -13.67 3.12
CA SER A 50 14.67 -12.51 3.49
C SER A 50 13.89 -11.20 3.36
N HIS A 51 13.08 -11.06 2.31
CA HIS A 51 12.23 -9.88 2.13
C HIS A 51 11.11 -9.80 3.17
N CYS A 52 10.46 -10.91 3.51
CA CYS A 52 9.48 -10.95 4.61
C CYS A 52 10.09 -10.49 5.94
N SER A 53 11.25 -11.03 6.31
CA SER A 53 11.95 -10.62 7.55
C SER A 53 12.31 -9.14 7.54
N PHE A 54 12.79 -8.62 6.40
CA PHE A 54 13.01 -7.18 6.24
C PHE A 54 11.73 -6.36 6.48
N LEU A 55 10.60 -6.77 5.90
CA LEU A 55 9.33 -6.05 6.04
C LEU A 55 8.80 -6.10 7.49
N GLU A 56 8.98 -7.21 8.20
CA GLU A 56 8.64 -7.35 9.61
C GLU A 56 9.51 -6.44 10.50
N GLU A 57 10.82 -6.43 10.28
CA GLU A 57 11.78 -5.66 11.08
C GLU A 57 11.74 -4.16 10.80
N SER A 58 11.45 -3.75 9.56
CA SER A 58 11.54 -2.36 9.10
C SER A 58 10.43 -1.44 9.60
N GLN A 59 9.57 -1.91 10.52
CA GLN A 59 8.48 -1.12 11.05
C GLN A 59 7.65 -0.49 9.92
N ILE A 60 7.35 -1.26 8.86
CA ILE A 60 6.69 -0.77 7.64
C ILE A 60 5.38 -0.01 7.92
N HIS A 61 4.74 -0.31 9.05
CA HIS A 61 3.59 0.40 9.60
C HIS A 61 3.80 1.91 9.87
N GLN A 62 5.04 2.41 9.79
CA GLN A 62 5.40 3.83 9.89
C GLN A 62 5.63 4.48 8.52
N ILE A 63 5.68 3.70 7.44
CA ILE A 63 5.88 4.20 6.08
C ILE A 63 4.53 4.70 5.55
N THR A 64 4.53 5.89 4.95
CA THR A 64 3.33 6.44 4.30
C THR A 64 2.78 5.46 3.26
N GLY A 65 1.48 5.16 3.35
CA GLY A 65 0.81 4.17 2.51
C GLY A 65 0.59 2.81 3.20
N PHE A 66 1.35 2.49 4.24
CA PHE A 66 1.17 1.31 5.08
C PHE A 66 0.44 1.68 6.37
N THR A 67 -0.89 1.78 6.30
CA THR A 67 -1.70 2.07 7.49
C THR A 67 -1.68 0.89 8.46
N LYS A 68 -1.44 1.22 9.74
CA LYS A 68 -0.92 0.39 10.84
C LYS A 68 -1.65 -0.91 11.22
N LYS A 69 -2.76 -1.28 10.56
CA LYS A 69 -3.61 -2.39 11.02
C LYS A 69 -4.27 -3.27 9.95
N CYS A 70 -4.15 -2.92 8.66
CA CYS A 70 -4.81 -3.71 7.62
C CYS A 70 -3.88 -3.86 6.41
N HIS A 71 -3.27 -2.77 5.94
CA HIS A 71 -2.51 -2.85 4.69
C HIS A 71 -1.17 -3.58 4.87
N SER A 72 -0.43 -3.28 5.95
CA SER A 72 0.89 -3.88 6.17
C SER A 72 0.83 -5.38 6.46
N GLU A 73 -0.15 -5.83 7.25
CA GLU A 73 -0.29 -7.24 7.63
C GLU A 73 -0.72 -8.08 6.43
N HIS A 74 -1.73 -7.65 5.67
CA HIS A 74 -2.18 -8.42 4.49
C HIS A 74 -1.17 -8.43 3.33
N ILE A 75 -0.38 -7.36 3.16
CA ILE A 75 0.72 -7.36 2.19
C ILE A 75 1.82 -8.34 2.63
N LEU A 76 2.15 -8.37 3.93
CA LEU A 76 3.12 -9.32 4.48
C LEU A 76 2.62 -10.77 4.32
N GLU A 77 1.35 -11.04 4.65
CA GLU A 77 0.70 -12.34 4.45
C GLU A 77 0.76 -12.78 3.00
N ALA A 78 0.53 -11.88 2.05
CA ALA A 78 0.60 -12.17 0.63
C ALA A 78 2.01 -12.59 0.18
N ILE A 79 3.05 -11.88 0.64
CA ILE A 79 4.44 -12.21 0.31
C ILE A 79 4.85 -13.52 1.00
N SER A 80 4.46 -13.72 2.25
CA SER A 80 4.70 -14.96 3.00
C SER A 80 4.01 -16.17 2.35
N PHE A 81 2.80 -15.99 1.83
CA PHE A 81 2.07 -16.99 1.07
C PHE A 81 2.81 -17.38 -0.22
N ILE A 82 3.37 -16.42 -0.96
CA ILE A 82 4.22 -16.71 -2.13
C ILE A 82 5.41 -17.59 -1.72
N GLY A 83 6.11 -17.22 -0.65
CA GLY A 83 7.26 -17.99 -0.16
C GLY A 83 6.88 -19.43 0.24
N SER A 84 5.75 -19.57 0.94
CA SER A 84 5.21 -20.88 1.36
C SER A 84 4.80 -21.73 0.16
N SER A 85 4.19 -21.13 -0.86
CA SER A 85 3.77 -21.82 -2.08
C SER A 85 4.95 -22.35 -2.89
N PHE A 86 6.04 -21.56 -3.00
CA PHE A 86 7.28 -22.03 -3.62
C PHE A 86 7.97 -23.13 -2.80
N ASP A 87 7.87 -23.09 -1.46
CA ASP A 87 8.42 -24.15 -0.62
C ASP A 87 7.67 -25.48 -0.82
N ILE A 88 6.35 -25.44 -0.98
CA ILE A 88 5.53 -26.62 -1.33
C ILE A 88 5.96 -27.20 -2.68
N LEU A 89 6.05 -26.37 -3.72
CA LEU A 89 6.54 -26.78 -5.04
C LEU A 89 7.93 -27.46 -4.93
N LYS A 90 8.84 -26.85 -4.16
CA LYS A 90 10.17 -27.40 -3.90
C LYS A 90 10.11 -28.80 -3.30
N GLN A 91 9.25 -29.04 -2.31
CA GLN A 91 9.09 -30.37 -1.69
C GLN A 91 8.57 -31.42 -2.68
N GLU A 92 7.62 -31.06 -3.56
CA GLU A 92 7.12 -31.96 -4.60
C GLU A 92 8.20 -32.33 -5.64
N ILE A 93 9.05 -31.36 -6.02
CA ILE A 93 10.21 -31.60 -6.88
C ILE A 93 11.25 -32.51 -6.20
N ILE A 94 11.51 -32.32 -4.90
CA ILE A 94 12.39 -33.21 -4.12
C ILE A 94 11.87 -34.65 -4.13
N CYS A 95 10.57 -34.84 -3.90
CA CYS A 95 9.94 -36.16 -3.94
C CYS A 95 10.13 -36.84 -5.31
N SER A 96 9.96 -36.09 -6.41
CA SER A 96 10.19 -36.58 -7.77
C SER A 96 11.67 -36.92 -8.03
N ASN A 97 12.59 -36.15 -7.44
CA ASN A 97 14.02 -36.39 -7.56
C ASN A 97 14.45 -37.66 -6.80
N ASN A 98 13.89 -37.91 -5.62
CA ASN A 98 14.15 -39.12 -4.84
C ASN A 98 13.69 -40.39 -5.58
N LYS A 99 12.50 -40.36 -6.19
CA LYS A 99 12.00 -41.46 -7.05
C LYS A 99 12.90 -41.69 -8.27
N THR A 100 13.38 -40.61 -8.88
CA THR A 100 14.35 -40.69 -9.99
C THR A 100 15.64 -41.39 -9.54
N ASP A 101 16.11 -41.13 -8.32
CA ASP A 101 17.27 -41.78 -7.73
C ASP A 101 17.08 -43.29 -7.51
N GLU A 102 15.90 -43.72 -7.07
CA GLU A 102 15.54 -45.14 -6.97
C GLU A 102 15.66 -45.85 -8.31
N ILE A 103 15.10 -45.26 -9.39
CA ILE A 103 15.16 -45.83 -10.74
C ILE A 103 16.59 -45.90 -11.26
N ILE A 104 17.40 -44.86 -11.03
CA ILE A 104 18.83 -44.87 -11.40
C ILE A 104 19.58 -45.98 -10.69
N ASN A 105 19.31 -46.20 -9.40
CA ASN A 105 19.95 -47.27 -8.63
C ASN A 105 19.57 -48.65 -9.16
N GLU A 106 18.30 -48.87 -9.51
CA GLU A 106 17.83 -50.11 -10.14
C GLU A 106 18.46 -50.34 -11.51
N LEU A 107 18.56 -49.31 -12.35
CA LEU A 107 19.24 -49.38 -13.65
C LEU A 107 20.74 -49.72 -13.50
N LYS A 108 21.42 -49.14 -12.50
CA LYS A 108 22.82 -49.45 -12.18
C LYS A 108 22.97 -50.90 -11.70
N ASN A 109 22.04 -51.40 -10.89
CA ASN A 109 22.03 -52.79 -10.45
C ASN A 109 21.79 -53.76 -11.61
N MET A 110 20.86 -53.43 -12.52
CA MET A 110 20.64 -54.20 -13.75
C MET A 110 21.89 -54.22 -14.63
N LYS A 111 22.58 -53.09 -14.76
CA LYS A 111 23.84 -53.00 -15.50
C LYS A 111 24.90 -53.93 -14.90
N LYS A 112 25.05 -53.97 -13.57
CA LYS A 112 25.96 -54.90 -12.88
C LYS A 112 25.60 -56.35 -13.13
N LEU A 113 24.30 -56.70 -13.08
CA LEU A 113 23.81 -58.06 -13.33
C LEU A 113 24.18 -58.56 -14.74
N PHE A 114 24.13 -57.70 -15.76
CA PHE A 114 24.57 -58.03 -17.12
C PHE A 114 26.07 -58.41 -17.23
N TYR A 115 26.90 -58.03 -16.26
CA TYR A 115 28.33 -58.40 -16.23
C TYR A 115 28.61 -59.59 -15.31
N SER A 116 27.78 -59.85 -14.29
CA SER A 116 28.04 -60.88 -13.28
C SER A 116 27.26 -62.18 -13.48
N SER A 117 26.06 -62.15 -14.10
CA SER A 117 25.19 -63.32 -14.22
C SER A 117 25.46 -64.12 -15.49
N LYS A 118 25.61 -65.45 -15.35
CA LYS A 118 25.62 -66.41 -16.48
C LYS A 118 24.22 -66.94 -16.83
N ASN A 119 23.20 -66.66 -16.01
CA ASN A 119 21.85 -67.16 -16.22
C ASN A 119 21.03 -66.21 -17.12
N SER A 120 20.80 -66.64 -18.36
CA SER A 120 20.05 -65.88 -19.37
C SER A 120 18.58 -65.66 -19.01
N GLU A 121 17.97 -66.57 -18.23
CA GLU A 121 16.57 -66.46 -17.85
C GLU A 121 16.36 -65.35 -16.82
N THR A 122 17.18 -65.35 -15.75
CA THR A 122 17.16 -64.30 -14.72
C THR A 122 17.43 -62.91 -15.32
N LEU A 123 18.40 -62.80 -16.23
CA LEU A 123 18.68 -61.53 -16.92
C LEU A 123 17.47 -61.03 -17.72
N THR A 124 16.80 -61.94 -18.42
CA THR A 124 15.66 -61.59 -19.27
C THR A 124 14.45 -61.19 -18.44
N SER A 125 14.16 -61.90 -17.35
CA SER A 125 13.02 -61.61 -16.46
C SER A 125 13.23 -60.33 -15.66
N THR A 126 14.41 -60.10 -15.07
CA THR A 126 14.70 -58.86 -14.34
C THR A 126 14.68 -57.65 -15.28
N TYR A 127 15.24 -57.75 -16.49
CA TYR A 127 15.15 -56.67 -17.47
C TYR A 127 13.70 -56.38 -17.88
N TYR A 128 12.89 -57.42 -18.08
CA TYR A 128 11.48 -57.25 -18.41
C TYR A 128 10.73 -56.51 -17.31
N ASN A 129 10.88 -56.92 -16.05
CA ASN A 129 10.23 -56.26 -14.92
C ASN A 129 10.66 -54.79 -14.76
N LEU A 130 11.95 -54.51 -14.94
CA LEU A 130 12.45 -53.13 -14.90
C LEU A 130 11.86 -52.28 -16.04
N ASN A 131 11.76 -52.85 -17.25
CA ASN A 131 11.20 -52.14 -18.38
C ASN A 131 9.68 -51.91 -18.23
N GLU A 132 8.95 -52.87 -17.66
CA GLU A 132 7.54 -52.68 -17.28
C GLU A 132 7.38 -51.55 -16.26
N ARG A 133 8.29 -51.45 -15.28
CA ARG A 133 8.32 -50.33 -14.33
C ARG A 133 8.54 -48.98 -15.02
N ILE A 134 9.57 -48.90 -15.87
CA ILE A 134 9.93 -47.65 -16.55
C ILE A 134 8.81 -47.12 -17.44
N LYS A 135 8.00 -48.00 -18.05
CA LYS A 135 6.86 -47.60 -18.89
C LYS A 135 5.87 -46.70 -18.15
N TRP A 136 5.62 -46.95 -16.86
CA TRP A 136 4.70 -46.13 -16.08
C TRP A 136 5.43 -45.07 -15.22
N GLU A 137 6.66 -45.31 -14.77
CA GLU A 137 7.42 -44.30 -14.02
C GLU A 137 7.77 -43.07 -14.88
N THR A 138 8.07 -43.27 -16.17
CA THR A 138 8.42 -42.15 -17.07
C THR A 138 7.28 -41.12 -17.21
N PRO A 139 6.04 -41.50 -17.56
CA PRO A 139 4.94 -40.54 -17.59
C PRO A 139 4.58 -40.00 -16.19
N LEU A 140 4.70 -40.82 -15.13
CA LEU A 140 4.46 -40.33 -13.76
C LEU A 140 5.45 -39.25 -13.33
N LEU A 141 6.73 -39.35 -13.72
CA LEU A 141 7.71 -38.30 -13.45
C LEU A 141 7.24 -36.94 -13.98
N PHE A 142 6.89 -36.87 -15.26
CA PHE A 142 6.42 -35.62 -15.86
C PHE A 142 5.07 -35.19 -15.29
N SER A 143 4.15 -36.13 -15.06
CA SER A 143 2.86 -35.83 -14.45
C SER A 143 3.03 -35.22 -13.05
N ASN A 144 3.95 -35.72 -12.23
CA ASN A 144 4.20 -35.17 -10.90
C ASN A 144 4.80 -33.75 -10.99
N ILE A 145 5.72 -33.52 -11.92
CA ILE A 145 6.28 -32.17 -12.15
C ILE A 145 5.17 -31.20 -12.57
N PHE A 146 4.34 -31.58 -13.54
CA PHE A 146 3.25 -30.74 -14.02
C PHE A 146 2.21 -30.48 -12.95
N HIS A 147 1.85 -31.51 -12.17
CA HIS A 147 0.94 -31.39 -11.05
C HIS A 147 1.48 -30.41 -10.00
N ALA A 148 2.77 -30.43 -9.71
CA ALA A 148 3.37 -29.51 -8.75
C ALA A 148 3.22 -28.04 -9.18
N PHE A 149 3.45 -27.74 -10.45
CA PHE A 149 3.21 -26.40 -11.00
C PHE A 149 1.72 -26.06 -11.06
N GLN A 150 0.86 -27.02 -11.40
CA GLN A 150 -0.57 -26.82 -11.40
C GLN A 150 -1.07 -26.46 -9.99
N THR A 151 -0.62 -27.17 -8.95
CA THR A 151 -0.93 -26.85 -7.55
C THR A 151 -0.48 -25.44 -7.20
N LEU A 152 0.75 -25.05 -7.56
CA LEU A 152 1.26 -23.68 -7.32
C LEU A 152 0.34 -22.63 -7.95
N PHE A 153 0.01 -22.77 -9.24
CA PHE A 153 -0.79 -21.78 -9.95
C PHE A 153 -2.24 -21.75 -9.47
N SER A 154 -2.87 -22.90 -9.23
CA SER A 154 -4.25 -22.95 -8.73
C SER A 154 -4.36 -22.41 -7.30
N THR A 155 -3.40 -22.72 -6.43
CA THR A 155 -3.38 -22.20 -5.06
C THR A 155 -3.12 -20.69 -5.05
N GLY A 156 -2.21 -20.23 -5.91
CA GLY A 156 -1.94 -18.81 -6.12
C GLY A 156 -3.16 -18.04 -6.62
N ASP A 157 -3.82 -18.54 -7.67
CA ASP A 157 -5.04 -17.93 -8.20
C ASP A 157 -6.14 -17.86 -7.14
N LEU A 158 -6.38 -18.96 -6.42
CA LEU A 158 -7.37 -18.98 -5.34
C LEU A 158 -7.06 -17.93 -4.25
N PHE A 159 -5.80 -17.83 -3.83
CA PHE A 159 -5.41 -16.86 -2.80
C PHE A 159 -5.61 -15.42 -3.26
N PHE A 160 -5.13 -15.05 -4.45
CA PHE A 160 -5.19 -13.66 -4.91
C PHE A 160 -6.58 -13.26 -5.40
N SER A 161 -7.31 -14.15 -6.07
CA SER A 161 -8.64 -13.87 -6.60
C SER A 161 -9.73 -13.83 -5.53
N CYS A 162 -9.55 -14.52 -4.40
CA CYS A 162 -10.50 -14.51 -3.28
C CYS A 162 -10.07 -13.62 -2.10
N ASN A 163 -9.00 -12.85 -2.23
CA ASN A 163 -8.57 -11.92 -1.18
C ASN A 163 -9.22 -10.54 -1.37
N ASP A 164 -10.44 -10.41 -0.82
CA ASP A 164 -11.23 -9.17 -0.85
C ASP A 164 -10.46 -7.99 -0.24
N THR A 165 -9.62 -8.27 0.77
CA THR A 165 -8.86 -7.22 1.46
C THR A 165 -7.74 -6.65 0.59
N LEU A 166 -6.98 -7.50 -0.11
CA LEU A 166 -5.98 -7.04 -1.09
C LEU A 166 -6.64 -6.26 -2.22
N THR A 167 -7.79 -6.73 -2.71
CA THR A 167 -8.58 -6.02 -3.73
C THR A 167 -8.99 -4.63 -3.25
N MET A 168 -9.52 -4.53 -2.04
CA MET A 168 -9.88 -3.25 -1.41
C MET A 168 -8.66 -2.32 -1.28
N ILE A 169 -7.49 -2.83 -0.88
CA ILE A 169 -6.25 -2.05 -0.77
C ILE A 169 -5.87 -1.44 -2.12
N ILE A 170 -5.92 -2.26 -3.19
CA ILE A 170 -5.61 -1.83 -4.56
C ILE A 170 -6.59 -0.74 -5.01
N GLU A 171 -7.90 -0.94 -4.81
CA GLU A 171 -8.93 0.03 -5.18
C GLU A 171 -8.77 1.36 -4.44
N GLN A 172 -8.49 1.33 -3.13
CA GLN A 172 -8.24 2.53 -2.34
C GLN A 172 -7.02 3.30 -2.85
N ALA A 173 -5.93 2.59 -3.16
CA ALA A 173 -4.71 3.20 -3.70
C ALA A 173 -4.96 3.81 -5.10
N GLN A 174 -5.70 3.12 -5.97
CA GLN A 174 -6.06 3.61 -7.30
C GLN A 174 -6.97 4.84 -7.22
N LYS A 175 -7.98 4.83 -6.34
CA LYS A 175 -8.87 5.97 -6.11
C LYS A 175 -8.10 7.17 -5.58
N ALA A 176 -7.19 6.98 -4.63
CA ALA A 176 -6.32 8.03 -4.11
C ALA A 176 -5.43 8.62 -5.23
N LYS A 177 -4.86 7.78 -6.09
CA LYS A 177 -4.09 8.22 -7.27
C LYS A 177 -4.93 9.04 -8.23
N GLN A 178 -6.13 8.58 -8.59
CA GLN A 178 -7.03 9.31 -9.48
C GLN A 178 -7.42 10.67 -8.90
N ASN A 179 -7.79 10.71 -7.62
CA ASN A 179 -8.12 11.96 -6.92
C ASN A 179 -6.95 12.94 -6.93
N TYR A 180 -5.72 12.47 -6.72
CA TYR A 180 -4.53 13.31 -6.79
C TYR A 180 -4.34 13.90 -8.20
N VAL A 181 -4.48 13.08 -9.25
CA VAL A 181 -4.35 13.55 -10.64
C VAL A 181 -5.41 14.59 -10.95
N ILE A 182 -6.67 14.36 -10.57
CA ILE A 182 -7.78 15.30 -10.79
C ILE A 182 -7.55 16.62 -10.04
N LYS A 183 -7.10 16.58 -8.79
CA LYS A 183 -6.86 17.80 -7.99
C LYS A 183 -5.63 18.61 -8.45
N ASN A 184 -4.69 18.01 -9.18
CA ASN A 184 -3.40 18.62 -9.55
C ASN A 184 -3.15 18.71 -11.08
N VAL A 185 -4.20 18.77 -11.90
CA VAL A 185 -4.09 18.89 -13.37
C VAL A 185 -3.31 20.14 -13.81
N GLU A 186 -3.36 21.21 -13.04
CA GLU A 186 -2.56 22.42 -13.27
C GLU A 186 -1.46 22.55 -12.20
N PRO A 187 -0.20 22.82 -12.57
CA PRO A 187 0.85 23.13 -11.62
C PRO A 187 0.51 24.44 -10.92
N LYS A 188 -0.02 24.36 -9.71
CA LYS A 188 -0.17 25.52 -8.84
C LYS A 188 1.25 26.01 -8.49
N PRO A 189 1.57 27.31 -8.69
CA PRO A 189 2.86 27.83 -8.27
C PRO A 189 3.02 27.53 -6.76
N ASN A 190 4.19 27.02 -6.38
CA ASN A 190 4.49 26.75 -4.98
C ASN A 190 4.74 28.08 -4.26
N VAL A 191 3.65 28.73 -3.86
CA VAL A 191 3.66 30.04 -3.21
C VAL A 191 3.93 29.87 -1.72
N LEU A 192 4.99 30.52 -1.24
CA LEU A 192 5.37 30.52 0.16
C LEU A 192 4.56 31.55 0.93
N TYR A 193 3.64 31.08 1.76
CA TYR A 193 2.80 31.93 2.60
C TYR A 193 3.42 32.24 3.98
N CYS A 194 4.14 31.29 4.55
CA CYS A 194 4.63 31.40 5.92
C CYS A 194 5.80 32.38 6.03
N GLY A 195 5.68 33.40 6.90
CA GLY A 195 6.75 34.37 7.14
C GLY A 195 7.08 35.31 5.96
N THR A 196 6.28 35.26 4.89
CA THR A 196 6.44 36.07 3.67
C THR A 196 5.67 37.37 3.79
N LYS A 197 6.11 38.44 3.11
CA LYS A 197 5.33 39.70 3.06
C LYS A 197 4.10 39.52 2.18
N LEU A 198 2.99 40.20 2.49
CA LEU A 198 1.77 40.15 1.66
C LEU A 198 2.04 40.53 0.20
N LYS A 199 2.89 41.53 -0.04
CA LYS A 199 3.29 41.95 -1.38
C LYS A 199 3.99 40.82 -2.16
N GLU A 200 4.93 40.13 -1.52
CA GLU A 200 5.70 39.03 -2.12
C GLU A 200 4.77 37.84 -2.44
N ILE A 201 3.79 37.55 -1.58
CA ILE A 201 2.77 36.52 -1.83
C ILE A 201 1.94 36.90 -3.06
N LEU A 202 1.43 38.12 -3.15
CA LEU A 202 0.63 38.59 -4.28
C LEU A 202 1.42 38.59 -5.60
N GLU A 203 2.68 39.01 -5.57
CA GLU A 203 3.59 38.97 -6.72
C GLU A 203 3.77 37.52 -7.23
N SER A 204 3.99 36.57 -6.31
CA SER A 204 4.16 35.15 -6.66
C SER A 204 2.88 34.49 -7.20
N GLU A 205 1.70 35.03 -6.85
CA GLU A 205 0.41 34.60 -7.38
C GLU A 205 0.00 35.32 -8.68
N GLY A 206 0.76 36.32 -9.12
CA GLY A 206 0.39 37.19 -10.24
C GLY A 206 -0.85 38.03 -9.95
N ARG A 207 -1.12 38.38 -8.68
CA ARG A 207 -2.28 39.16 -8.26
C ARG A 207 -1.92 40.63 -8.03
N PRO A 208 -2.85 41.56 -8.30
CA PRO A 208 -2.61 42.98 -8.04
C PRO A 208 -2.64 43.30 -6.54
N TYR A 209 -1.96 44.38 -6.15
CA TYR A 209 -1.73 44.78 -4.75
C TYR A 209 -3.00 45.09 -3.94
N TYR A 210 -4.13 45.35 -4.60
CA TYR A 210 -5.42 45.65 -3.97
C TYR A 210 -6.28 44.41 -3.70
N GLN A 211 -5.79 43.22 -4.06
CA GLN A 211 -6.47 41.95 -3.80
C GLN A 211 -5.89 41.22 -2.57
N LEU A 212 -6.64 40.24 -2.09
CA LEU A 212 -6.16 39.30 -1.08
C LEU A 212 -5.39 38.15 -1.73
N PRO A 213 -4.37 37.60 -1.04
CA PRO A 213 -3.78 36.33 -1.43
C PRO A 213 -4.85 35.24 -1.57
N ARG A 214 -4.72 34.38 -2.58
CA ARG A 214 -5.75 33.39 -2.96
C ARG A 214 -6.16 32.47 -1.81
N ILE A 215 -5.21 31.96 -1.03
CA ILE A 215 -5.53 31.09 0.10
C ILE A 215 -6.25 31.86 1.20
N ILE A 216 -5.90 33.14 1.43
CA ILE A 216 -6.57 33.96 2.44
C ILE A 216 -8.00 34.27 2.03
N GLU A 217 -8.22 34.61 0.76
CA GLU A 217 -9.56 34.77 0.19
C GLU A 217 -10.39 33.50 0.35
N ASN A 218 -9.84 32.32 -0.01
CA ASN A 218 -10.51 31.04 0.14
C ASN A 218 -10.88 30.73 1.60
N ILE A 219 -9.95 30.95 2.53
CA ILE A 219 -10.18 30.78 3.98
C ILE A 219 -11.34 31.68 4.45
N LEU A 220 -11.36 32.94 4.02
CA LEU A 220 -12.43 33.88 4.41
C LEU A 220 -13.78 33.48 3.85
N ILE A 221 -13.85 33.09 2.57
CA ILE A 221 -15.07 32.59 1.93
C ILE A 221 -15.56 31.33 2.65
N TYR A 222 -14.67 30.38 2.94
CA TYR A 222 -14.98 29.16 3.66
C TYR A 222 -15.55 29.44 5.06
N LEU A 223 -14.88 30.29 5.85
CA LEU A 223 -15.32 30.66 7.19
C LEU A 223 -16.62 31.47 7.18
N TYR A 224 -16.86 32.27 6.16
CA TYR A 224 -18.14 32.97 5.98
C TYR A 224 -19.27 31.97 5.71
N ASN A 225 -19.05 30.99 4.83
CA ASN A 225 -20.09 30.04 4.43
C ASN A 225 -20.37 28.96 5.50
N LYS A 226 -19.33 28.42 6.15
CA LYS A 226 -19.43 27.28 7.09
C LYS A 226 -19.06 27.62 8.53
N GLY A 227 -18.26 28.66 8.77
CA GLY A 227 -17.81 29.05 10.11
C GLY A 227 -18.86 29.82 10.91
N CYS A 228 -19.75 30.58 10.26
CA CYS A 228 -20.78 31.38 10.94
C CYS A 228 -21.80 30.55 11.74
N THR A 229 -22.01 29.28 11.38
CA THR A 229 -22.89 28.34 12.11
C THR A 229 -22.15 27.51 13.15
N THR A 230 -20.83 27.66 13.26
CA THR A 230 -19.99 26.89 14.20
C THR A 230 -19.92 27.60 15.56
N HIS A 231 -20.39 26.93 16.61
CA HIS A 231 -20.31 27.46 17.97
C HIS A 231 -18.85 27.67 18.39
N GLY A 232 -18.53 28.80 19.03
CA GLY A 232 -17.19 29.06 19.54
C GLY A 232 -16.12 29.30 18.48
N ILE A 233 -16.49 29.60 17.23
CA ILE A 233 -15.54 29.92 16.15
C ILE A 233 -14.57 31.02 16.59
N PHE A 234 -13.28 30.86 16.24
CA PHE A 234 -12.14 31.67 16.73
C PHE A 234 -11.81 31.58 18.23
N ARG A 235 -12.63 30.93 19.06
CA ARG A 235 -12.41 30.80 20.51
C ARG A 235 -11.96 29.39 20.91
N GLU A 236 -12.66 28.39 20.42
CA GLU A 236 -12.45 26.98 20.78
C GLU A 236 -11.68 26.25 19.69
N THR A 237 -10.93 25.21 20.06
CA THR A 237 -10.31 24.26 19.11
C THR A 237 -10.63 22.88 19.62
N THR A 238 -11.60 22.22 19.00
CA THR A 238 -12.05 20.88 19.42
C THR A 238 -11.52 19.81 18.50
N ASN A 239 -11.22 20.17 17.25
CA ASN A 239 -11.01 19.19 16.17
C ASN A 239 -9.55 19.03 15.74
N ALA A 240 -8.60 19.75 16.36
CA ALA A 240 -7.18 19.65 16.03
C ALA A 240 -6.28 20.00 17.22
N SER A 241 -5.10 19.36 17.29
CA SER A 241 -4.05 19.77 18.21
C SER A 241 -3.30 21.01 17.69
N ILE A 242 -2.54 21.67 18.58
CA ILE A 242 -1.67 22.80 18.18
C ILE A 242 -0.67 22.37 17.10
N ARG A 243 -0.18 21.12 17.15
CA ARG A 243 0.76 20.58 16.15
C ARG A 243 0.10 20.42 14.78
N ASP A 244 -1.15 20.00 14.73
CA ASP A 244 -1.88 19.85 13.46
C ASP A 244 -2.14 21.22 12.82
N VAL A 245 -2.47 22.24 13.61
CA VAL A 245 -2.59 23.62 13.13
C VAL A 245 -1.25 24.15 12.63
N GLU A 246 -0.15 23.83 13.31
CA GLU A 246 1.21 24.17 12.88
C GLU A 246 1.54 23.55 11.52
N GLU A 247 1.25 22.27 11.35
CA GLU A 247 1.49 21.56 10.09
C GLU A 247 0.66 22.17 8.96
N ILE A 248 -0.65 22.36 9.17
CA ILE A 248 -1.56 22.94 8.17
C ILE A 248 -1.12 24.35 7.78
N TYR A 249 -0.66 25.16 8.74
CA TYR A 249 -0.09 26.47 8.45
C TYR A 249 1.09 26.37 7.48
N HIS A 250 2.07 25.49 7.75
CA HIS A 250 3.24 25.31 6.89
C HIS A 250 2.90 24.77 5.49
N ARG A 251 1.81 24.00 5.35
CA ARG A 251 1.32 23.51 4.05
C ARG A 251 0.14 24.30 3.48
N MET A 252 -0.13 25.51 3.97
CA MET A 252 -1.35 26.25 3.59
C MET A 252 -1.43 26.57 2.08
N GLY A 253 -0.29 26.75 1.41
CA GLY A 253 -0.23 27.00 -0.04
C GLY A 253 -0.75 25.86 -0.91
N VAL A 254 -0.77 24.64 -0.37
CA VAL A 254 -1.21 23.41 -1.07
C VAL A 254 -2.40 22.72 -0.39
N THR A 255 -2.92 23.31 0.69
CA THR A 255 -4.02 22.74 1.46
C THR A 255 -5.36 23.14 0.86
N ASP A 256 -6.24 22.16 0.72
CA ASP A 256 -7.65 22.35 0.42
C ASP A 256 -8.43 22.56 1.72
N PHE A 257 -8.82 23.80 2.01
CA PHE A 257 -9.44 24.16 3.29
C PHE A 257 -10.90 23.69 3.40
N GLU A 258 -11.53 23.31 2.28
CA GLU A 258 -12.91 22.79 2.27
C GLU A 258 -13.05 21.46 3.02
N ASP A 259 -11.96 20.67 3.07
CA ASP A 259 -11.89 19.35 3.71
C ASP A 259 -11.60 19.44 5.23
N LEU A 260 -11.33 20.63 5.78
CA LEU A 260 -10.93 20.84 7.17
C LEU A 260 -12.07 21.41 8.04
N PRO A 261 -12.15 21.08 9.34
CA PRO A 261 -13.18 21.64 10.22
C PRO A 261 -13.06 23.17 10.39
N PRO A 262 -14.18 23.93 10.52
CA PRO A 262 -14.16 25.39 10.58
C PRO A 262 -13.31 26.00 11.70
N ASP A 263 -13.29 25.39 12.88
CA ASP A 263 -12.45 25.83 14.01
C ASP A 263 -10.96 25.70 13.70
N VAL A 264 -10.54 24.63 13.00
CA VAL A 264 -9.16 24.43 12.56
C VAL A 264 -8.75 25.50 11.56
N VAL A 265 -9.58 25.75 10.55
CA VAL A 265 -9.33 26.79 9.53
C VAL A 265 -9.23 28.17 10.17
N ALA A 266 -10.10 28.50 11.12
CA ALA A 266 -10.07 29.75 11.87
C ALA A 266 -8.77 29.93 12.68
N ASN A 267 -8.25 28.85 13.27
CA ASN A 267 -6.97 28.89 14.00
C ASN A 267 -5.76 29.06 13.09
N VAL A 268 -5.74 28.38 11.95
CA VAL A 268 -4.72 28.57 10.92
C VAL A 268 -4.74 30.03 10.42
N PHE A 269 -5.92 30.61 10.21
CA PHE A 269 -6.06 32.01 9.82
C PHE A 269 -5.50 32.97 10.88
N LYS A 270 -5.87 32.80 12.15
CA LYS A 270 -5.30 33.60 13.26
C LYS A 270 -3.79 33.47 13.33
N LYS A 271 -3.26 32.27 13.14
CA LYS A 271 -1.82 32.00 13.16
C LYS A 271 -1.12 32.74 12.02
N PHE A 272 -1.66 32.66 10.80
CA PHE A 272 -1.15 33.43 9.66
C PHE A 272 -1.06 34.93 9.98
N LEU A 273 -2.15 35.56 10.44
CA LEU A 273 -2.15 36.99 10.77
C LEU A 273 -1.15 37.34 11.88
N ARG A 274 -0.98 36.46 12.87
CA ARG A 274 -0.03 36.65 13.97
C ARG A 274 1.41 36.57 13.48
N GLU A 275 1.71 35.69 12.55
CA GLU A 275 3.08 35.35 12.11
C GLU A 275 3.50 36.07 10.82
N MET A 276 2.64 36.93 10.25
CA MET A 276 3.03 37.80 9.14
C MET A 276 4.23 38.66 9.53
N LYS A 277 5.17 38.78 8.58
CA LYS A 277 6.40 39.57 8.70
C LYS A 277 6.13 41.06 8.91
N GLU A 278 5.08 41.56 8.26
CA GLU A 278 4.54 42.90 8.48
C GLU A 278 3.12 42.76 9.02
N LYS A 279 2.75 43.52 10.05
CA LYS A 279 1.41 43.43 10.62
C LYS A 279 0.38 44.07 9.68
N VAL A 280 -0.84 43.51 9.69
CA VAL A 280 -1.97 44.03 8.89
C VAL A 280 -2.17 45.53 9.15
N PHE A 281 -2.08 45.93 10.42
CA PHE A 281 -2.05 47.31 10.83
C PHE A 281 -0.60 47.70 11.14
N PRO A 282 -0.04 48.69 10.42
CA PRO A 282 1.25 49.28 10.76
C PRO A 282 1.27 49.77 12.21
N TYR A 283 2.47 49.87 12.78
CA TYR A 283 2.65 50.30 14.17
C TYR A 283 2.03 51.69 14.42
N GLU A 284 2.20 52.60 13.48
CA GLU A 284 1.72 53.97 13.54
C GLU A 284 0.18 54.01 13.61
N VAL A 285 -0.47 53.20 12.77
CA VAL A 285 -1.93 53.06 12.74
C VAL A 285 -2.42 52.41 14.03
N SER A 286 -1.75 51.36 14.50
CA SER A 286 -2.09 50.69 15.75
C SER A 286 -1.98 51.64 16.95
N MET A 287 -0.91 52.44 17.02
CA MET A 287 -0.72 53.46 18.05
C MET A 287 -1.74 54.59 17.97
N TYR A 288 -2.12 55.01 16.76
CA TYR A 288 -3.20 55.98 16.56
C TYR A 288 -4.53 55.43 17.08
N LEU A 289 -4.90 54.20 16.70
CA LEU A 289 -6.13 53.55 17.15
C LEU A 289 -6.17 53.40 18.68
N LEU A 290 -5.05 53.03 19.31
CA LEU A 290 -4.94 52.97 20.77
C LEU A 290 -5.13 54.33 21.44
N LYS A 291 -4.54 55.41 20.88
CA LYS A 291 -4.72 56.78 21.38
C LYS A 291 -6.16 57.25 21.25
N GLU A 292 -6.82 56.97 20.12
CA GLU A 292 -8.23 57.31 19.93
C GLU A 292 -9.14 56.52 20.88
N TRP A 293 -8.84 55.23 21.10
CA TRP A 293 -9.55 54.42 22.09
C TRP A 293 -9.44 55.00 23.51
N GLN A 294 -8.24 55.38 23.93
CA GLN A 294 -7.98 55.98 25.24
C GLN A 294 -8.69 57.33 25.42
N LYS A 295 -8.83 58.13 24.35
CA LYS A 295 -9.62 59.38 24.35
C LYS A 295 -11.11 59.11 24.52
N GLY A 296 -11.61 58.00 23.98
CA GLY A 296 -12.98 57.52 24.20
C GLY A 296 -13.23 57.17 25.67
N GLU A 297 -12.31 56.42 26.30
CA GLU A 297 -12.42 56.07 27.73
C GLU A 297 -12.35 57.29 28.66
N THR A 298 -11.60 58.33 28.30
CA THR A 298 -11.56 59.58 29.09
C THR A 298 -12.82 60.42 28.98
N LYS A 299 -13.60 60.30 27.89
CA LYS A 299 -14.90 61.00 27.72
C LYS A 299 -16.10 60.24 28.28
N THR A 300 -15.97 58.93 28.51
CA THR A 300 -17.01 58.09 29.14
C THR A 300 -16.55 57.51 30.48
N ARG A 301 -16.25 58.37 31.46
CA ARG A 301 -16.60 58.05 32.86
C ARG A 301 -18.12 58.19 33.03
N THR A 302 -18.89 57.40 32.28
CA THR A 302 -20.32 57.25 32.49
C THR A 302 -20.52 56.51 33.81
N THR A 303 -21.31 57.11 34.69
CA THR A 303 -21.62 56.55 36.01
C THR A 303 -22.33 55.19 35.84
N ALA A 304 -22.29 54.34 36.87
CA ALA A 304 -22.92 53.02 36.84
C ALA A 304 -24.43 53.08 36.46
N ALA A 305 -25.09 54.22 36.66
CA ALA A 305 -26.47 54.47 36.25
C ALA A 305 -26.64 54.60 34.72
N GLU A 306 -25.71 55.26 34.03
CA GLU A 306 -25.75 55.48 32.57
C GLU A 306 -25.43 54.19 31.80
N LYS A 307 -24.52 53.35 32.32
CA LYS A 307 -24.27 52.00 31.79
C LYS A 307 -25.51 51.11 31.88
N ARG A 308 -26.27 51.17 32.98
CA ARG A 308 -27.54 50.43 33.12
C ARG A 308 -28.60 50.91 32.13
N ASN A 309 -28.70 52.22 31.88
CA ASN A 309 -29.65 52.77 30.90
C ASN A 309 -29.30 52.41 29.46
N CYS A 310 -28.02 52.36 29.09
CA CYS A 310 -27.61 51.90 27.75
C CYS A 310 -27.91 50.42 27.54
N ILE A 311 -27.63 49.57 28.54
CA ILE A 311 -27.96 48.13 28.48
C ILE A 311 -29.47 47.91 28.39
N ARG A 312 -30.28 48.73 29.08
CA ARG A 312 -31.75 48.67 28.97
C ARG A 312 -32.23 49.04 27.57
N ARG A 313 -31.69 50.12 26.99
CA ARG A 313 -32.02 50.54 25.61
C ARG A 313 -31.62 49.49 24.57
N ILE A 314 -30.46 48.84 24.71
CA ILE A 314 -30.01 47.78 23.79
C ILE A 314 -30.90 46.54 23.92
N LYS A 315 -31.34 46.17 25.14
CA LYS A 315 -32.32 45.10 25.34
C LYS A 315 -33.67 45.43 24.72
N ASP A 316 -34.18 46.65 24.92
CA ASP A 316 -35.48 47.08 24.38
C ASP A 316 -35.46 47.09 22.83
N ASP A 317 -34.33 47.45 22.22
CA ASP A 317 -34.16 47.49 20.76
C ASP A 317 -33.96 46.09 20.14
N ALA A 318 -33.26 45.19 20.84
CA ALA A 318 -33.14 43.78 20.46
C ALA A 318 -34.48 43.02 20.57
N THR A 319 -35.28 43.34 21.59
CA THR A 319 -36.60 42.72 21.78
C THR A 319 -37.57 43.18 20.70
N ARG A 320 -37.58 44.48 20.35
CA ARG A 320 -38.37 44.99 19.22
C ARG A 320 -38.00 44.37 17.88
N LYS A 321 -36.70 44.16 17.61
CA LYS A 321 -36.26 43.51 16.37
C LYS A 321 -36.64 42.02 16.31
N CYS A 322 -36.60 41.30 17.44
CA CYS A 322 -37.10 39.93 17.52
C CYS A 322 -38.63 39.85 17.31
N ASP A 323 -39.40 40.81 17.82
CA ASP A 323 -40.86 40.83 17.64
C ASP A 323 -41.26 41.18 16.19
N VAL A 324 -40.50 42.04 15.51
CA VAL A 324 -40.69 42.32 14.07
C VAL A 324 -40.39 41.08 13.22
N ILE A 325 -39.35 40.32 13.55
CA ILE A 325 -39.02 39.08 12.84
C ILE A 325 -40.09 38.00 13.10
N LYS A 326 -40.61 37.85 14.33
CA LYS A 326 -41.72 36.94 14.62
C LYS A 326 -43.00 37.29 13.84
N LYS A 327 -43.34 38.58 13.76
CA LYS A 327 -44.51 39.04 12.98
C LYS A 327 -44.39 38.76 11.48
N TYR A 328 -43.17 38.76 10.94
CA TYR A 328 -42.92 38.41 9.53
C TYR A 328 -43.03 36.91 9.25
N PHE A 329 -42.89 36.06 10.27
CA PHE A 329 -43.00 34.60 10.14
C PHE A 329 -44.40 34.03 10.47
N GLU A 330 -45.31 34.82 11.06
CA GLU A 330 -46.70 34.41 11.30
C GLU A 330 -47.67 34.81 10.16
N VAL A 331 -47.18 35.48 9.11
CA VAL A 331 -47.99 35.93 7.95
C VAL A 331 -47.55 35.26 6.63
N MET A 332 -46.60 34.31 6.69
CA MET A 332 -46.37 33.29 5.65
C MET A 332 -46.87 31.95 6.15
#